data_AF-A0A967F4J6-F1
#
_entry.id   AF-A0A967F4J6-F1
#
_cell.length_a   1.000
_cell.length_b   1.000
_cell.length_c   1.000
_cell.angle_alpha   90.00
_cell.angle_beta   90.00
_cell.angle_gamma   90.00
#
_symmetry.space_group_name_H-M   'P 1'
#
loop_
_entity.id
_entity.type
_entity.pdbx_description
1 polymer ?
#
loop_
_entity_poly.entity_id
_entity_poly.type
_entity_poly.pdbx_seq_one_letter_code
_entity_poly.pdbx_strand_id
1 'polypeptide(L)'
;ASRVVLVGLGGLGCAAAQYLAASGVGHLELCDYDTVEETNLARQVLYTSADIGRPKIHAAEKALSRLNPGIGLSCHEDRMDEAGIT
;
A
#
# COMPACT_ATOMS: atom_id res chain seq x y z
N ALA A 1 3.26 -3.03 -20.01
CA ALA A 1 3.39 -3.13 -18.55
C ALA A 1 2.01 -3.36 -17.96
N SER A 2 1.88 -4.22 -16.95
CA SER A 2 0.63 -4.41 -16.20
C SER A 2 0.50 -3.34 -15.11
N ARG A 3 -0.75 -2.95 -14.82
CA ARG A 3 -1.10 -1.98 -13.79
C ARG A 3 -2.21 -2.57 -12.93
N VAL A 4 -2.06 -2.49 -11.61
CA VAL A 4 -3.00 -3.07 -10.64
C VAL A 4 -3.43 -1.99 -9.65
N VAL A 5 -4.72 -1.94 -9.35
CA VAL A 5 -5.27 -1.09 -8.29
C VAL A 5 -5.50 -1.93 -7.04
N LEU A 6 -5.04 -1.45 -5.89
CA LEU A 6 -5.26 -2.04 -4.58
C LEU A 6 -6.09 -1.09 -3.73
N VAL A 7 -7.33 -1.49 -3.45
CA VAL A 7 -8.26 -0.77 -2.58
C VAL A 7 -8.19 -1.36 -1.19
N GLY A 8 -7.63 -0.60 -0.26
CA GLY A 8 -7.28 -1.03 1.09
C GLY A 8 -5.89 -1.67 1.15
N LEU A 9 -5.11 -1.21 2.11
CA LEU A 9 -3.79 -1.67 2.52
C LEU A 9 -3.80 -2.23 3.95
N GLY A 10 -4.96 -2.77 4.35
CA GLY A 10 -5.10 -3.64 5.52
C GLY A 10 -4.47 -5.02 5.32
N GLY A 11 -4.90 -6.03 6.08
CA GLY A 11 -4.24 -7.36 6.06
C GLY A 11 -4.06 -7.99 4.68
N LEU A 12 -5.13 -8.02 3.86
CA LEU A 12 -5.07 -8.62 2.53
C LEU A 12 -4.31 -7.75 1.53
N GLY A 13 -4.60 -6.45 1.49
CA GLY A 13 -3.93 -5.50 0.59
C GLY A 13 -2.42 -5.42 0.85
N CYS A 14 -2.03 -5.42 2.12
CA CYS A 14 -0.62 -5.47 2.53
C CYS A 14 0.08 -6.73 2.00
N ALA A 15 -0.52 -7.90 2.12
CA ALA A 15 0.05 -9.15 1.60
C ALA A 15 0.12 -9.14 0.06
N ALA A 16 -0.98 -8.73 -0.60
CA ALA A 16 -1.05 -8.67 -2.06
C ALA A 16 -0.03 -7.69 -2.65
N ALA A 17 0.09 -6.48 -2.10
CA ALA A 17 1.01 -5.45 -2.57
C ALA A 17 2.46 -5.94 -2.61
N GLN A 18 2.90 -6.66 -1.58
CA GLN A 18 4.26 -7.22 -1.54
C GLN A 18 4.50 -8.22 -2.66
N TYR A 19 3.59 -9.17 -2.86
CA TYR A 19 3.75 -10.18 -3.90
C TYR A 19 3.66 -9.57 -5.30
N LEU A 20 2.76 -8.60 -5.52
CA LEU A 20 2.66 -7.92 -6.81
C LEU A 20 3.93 -7.11 -7.13
N ALA A 21 4.45 -6.37 -6.15
CA ALA A 21 5.69 -5.62 -6.31
C ALA A 21 6.90 -6.53 -6.56
N ALA A 22 7.03 -7.61 -5.78
CA ALA A 22 8.12 -8.58 -5.94
C ALA A 22 8.03 -9.39 -7.24
N SER A 23 6.82 -9.60 -7.78
CA SER A 23 6.61 -10.33 -9.04
C SER A 23 6.84 -9.48 -10.29
N GLY A 24 7.23 -8.20 -10.14
CA GLY A 24 7.54 -7.33 -11.26
C GLY A 24 6.31 -6.72 -11.95
N VAL A 25 5.19 -6.56 -11.24
CA VAL A 25 4.11 -5.69 -11.72
C VAL A 25 4.68 -4.29 -11.92
N GLY A 26 4.42 -3.69 -13.09
CA GLY A 26 5.06 -2.44 -13.48
C GLY A 26 4.54 -1.23 -12.71
N HIS A 27 3.27 -1.24 -12.30
CA HIS A 27 2.65 -0.13 -11.59
C HIS A 27 1.59 -0.61 -10.59
N LEU A 28 1.61 -0.07 -9.36
CA LEU A 28 0.56 -0.23 -8.36
C LEU A 28 -0.08 1.12 -8.05
N GLU A 29 -1.40 1.15 -8.13
CA GLU A 29 -2.22 2.27 -7.66
C GLU A 29 -2.84 1.86 -6.33
N LEU A 30 -2.47 2.56 -5.27
CA LEU A 30 -2.80 2.24 -3.89
C LEU A 30 -3.86 3.22 -3.41
N CYS A 31 -4.92 2.73 -2.77
CA CYS A 31 -5.96 3.55 -2.16
C CYS A 31 -6.17 3.08 -0.71
N ASP A 32 -5.89 3.92 0.28
CA ASP A 32 -6.12 3.64 1.69
C ASP A 32 -6.09 4.94 2.50
N TYR A 33 -7.10 5.13 3.34
CA TYR A 33 -7.30 6.34 4.15
C TYR A 33 -6.99 6.12 5.64
N ASP A 34 -6.57 4.91 6.03
CA ASP A 34 -6.27 4.58 7.41
C ASP A 34 -4.85 5.05 7.81
N THR A 35 -4.67 5.14 9.12
CA THR A 35 -3.37 5.33 9.77
C THR A 35 -2.83 4.00 10.28
N VAL A 36 -1.50 3.85 10.33
CA VAL A 36 -0.85 2.68 10.91
C VAL A 36 -1.07 2.66 12.43
N GLU A 37 -1.64 1.57 12.92
CA GLU A 37 -1.80 1.31 14.36
C GLU A 37 -0.93 0.13 14.83
N GLU A 38 -0.59 0.08 16.11
CA GLU A 38 0.20 -1.01 16.71
C GLU A 38 -0.44 -2.40 16.44
N THR A 39 -1.78 -2.49 16.52
CA THR A 39 -2.52 -3.73 16.26
C THR A 39 -2.38 -4.24 14.82
N ASN A 40 -1.94 -3.39 13.88
CA ASN A 40 -1.74 -3.74 12.48
C ASN A 40 -0.45 -4.56 12.28
N LEU A 41 0.58 -4.31 13.10
CA LEU A 41 1.94 -4.83 12.91
C LEU A 41 2.01 -6.37 12.94
N ALA A 42 1.10 -7.02 13.66
CA ALA A 42 1.05 -8.48 13.76
C ALA A 42 0.71 -9.18 12.42
N ARG A 43 0.16 -8.47 11.43
CA ARG A 43 -0.29 -9.07 10.16
C ARG A 43 -0.06 -8.21 8.91
N GLN A 44 0.29 -6.94 9.06
CA GLN A 44 0.50 -6.01 7.96
C GLN A 44 2.00 -5.67 7.87
N VAL A 45 2.78 -6.61 7.31
CA VAL A 45 4.25 -6.62 7.34
C VAL A 45 4.93 -5.52 6.50
N LEU A 46 4.18 -4.72 5.73
CA LEU A 46 4.71 -3.51 5.11
C LEU A 46 5.04 -2.43 6.15
N TYR A 47 4.40 -2.48 7.33
CA TYR A 47 4.52 -1.46 8.36
C TYR A 47 5.46 -1.89 9.48
N THR A 48 6.13 -0.90 10.05
CA THR A 48 7.02 -1.09 11.21
C THR A 48 6.54 -0.26 12.39
N SER A 49 7.11 -0.50 13.57
CA SER A 49 6.84 0.32 14.75
C SER A 49 7.17 1.80 14.55
N ALA A 50 8.13 2.11 13.67
CA ALA A 50 8.47 3.49 13.29
C ALA A 50 7.41 4.17 12.41
N ASP A 51 6.45 3.42 11.88
CA ASP A 51 5.38 3.95 11.03
C ASP A 51 4.07 4.20 11.79
N ILE A 52 3.97 3.81 13.08
CA ILE A 52 2.78 4.05 13.90
C ILE A 52 2.41 5.54 13.88
N GLY A 53 1.13 5.83 13.62
CA GLY A 53 0.62 7.20 13.52
C GLY A 53 0.83 7.86 12.15
N ARG A 54 1.50 7.19 11.20
CA ARG A 54 1.62 7.67 9.81
C ARG A 54 0.50 7.08 8.94
N PRO A 55 0.07 7.76 7.87
CA PRO A 55 -0.84 7.18 6.89
C PRO A 55 -0.29 5.88 6.32
N LYS A 56 -1.14 4.85 6.23
CA LYS A 56 -0.76 3.54 5.67
C LYS A 56 -0.23 3.68 4.25
N ILE A 57 -0.82 4.58 3.46
CA ILE A 57 -0.42 4.85 2.09
C ILE A 57 1.07 5.21 1.97
N HIS A 58 1.55 6.15 2.80
CA HIS A 58 2.93 6.61 2.79
C HIS A 58 3.91 5.57 3.36
N ALA A 59 3.48 4.81 4.37
CA ALA A 59 4.28 3.72 4.92
C ALA A 59 4.44 2.59 3.89
N ALA A 60 3.36 2.22 3.20
CA ALA A 60 3.37 1.22 2.15
C ALA A 60 4.21 1.67 0.95
N GLU A 61 4.06 2.91 0.48
CA GLU A 61 4.86 3.46 -0.62
C GLU A 61 6.37 3.33 -0.33
N LYS A 62 6.79 3.76 0.86
CA LYS A 62 8.18 3.64 1.33
C LYS A 62 8.64 2.18 1.37
N ALA A 63 7.79 1.24 1.79
CA ALA A 63 8.13 -0.18 1.85
C ALA A 63 8.23 -0.83 0.46
N LEU A 64 7.27 -0.56 -0.42
CA LEU A 64 7.21 -1.11 -1.77
C LEU A 64 8.33 -0.55 -2.67
N SER A 65 8.65 0.74 -2.52
CA SER A 65 9.78 1.36 -3.24
C SER A 65 11.13 0.75 -2.85
N ARG A 66 11.30 0.34 -1.57
CA ARG A 66 12.49 -0.41 -1.15
C ARG A 66 12.51 -1.83 -1.71
N LEU A 67 11.35 -2.47 -1.76
CA LEU A 67 11.21 -3.85 -2.24
C LEU A 67 11.49 -3.95 -3.74
N ASN A 68 10.97 -3.02 -4.53
CA ASN A 68 11.21 -2.95 -5.96
C ASN A 68 11.38 -1.47 -6.38
N PRO A 69 12.62 -0.97 -6.49
CA PRO A 69 12.89 0.41 -6.88
C PRO A 69 12.42 0.79 -8.29
N GLY A 70 12.12 -0.19 -9.14
CA GLY A 70 11.62 0.03 -10.51
C GLY A 70 10.10 0.08 -10.62
N ILE A 71 9.37 -0.07 -9.51
CA ILE A 71 7.90 -0.06 -9.53
C ILE A 71 7.35 1.36 -9.62
N GLY A 72 6.36 1.57 -10.48
CA GLY A 72 5.54 2.78 -10.45
C GLY A 72 4.53 2.71 -9.32
N LEU A 73 4.41 3.76 -8.51
CA LEU A 73 3.42 3.86 -7.44
C LEU A 73 2.57 5.12 -7.64
N SER A 74 1.26 4.98 -7.45
CA SER A 74 0.33 6.09 -7.30
C SER A 74 -0.42 5.89 -5.99
N CYS A 75 -0.46 6.93 -5.16
CA CYS A 75 -0.94 6.85 -3.78
C CYS A 75 -2.15 7.78 -3.62
N HIS A 76 -3.28 7.22 -3.21
CA HIS A 76 -4.52 7.95 -2.97
C HIS A 76 -4.91 7.75 -1.51
N GLU A 77 -4.86 8.83 -0.73
CA GLU A 77 -5.20 8.82 0.70
C GLU A 77 -6.71 8.96 0.94
N ASP A 78 -7.49 9.09 -0.14
CA ASP A 78 -8.94 9.27 -0.07
C ASP A 78 -9.69 7.94 0.02
N ARG A 79 -10.87 8.03 0.64
CA ARG A 79 -11.82 6.92 0.63
C ARG A 79 -12.42 6.82 -0.76
N MET A 80 -12.25 5.66 -1.40
CA MET A 80 -12.99 5.35 -2.62
C MET A 80 -14.49 5.24 -2.31
N ASP A 81 -15.28 5.90 -3.13
CA ASP A 81 -16.73 5.81 -3.14
C ASP A 81 -17.23 5.36 -4.53
N GLU A 82 -18.55 5.39 -4.73
CA GLU A 82 -19.17 5.02 -6.02
C GLU A 82 -18.75 5.95 -7.17
N ALA A 83 -18.25 7.16 -6.89
CA ALA A 83 -17.75 8.09 -7.90
C ALA A 83 -16.32 7.77 -8.36
N GLY A 84 -15.60 6.93 -7.61
CA GLY A 84 -14.29 6.39 -7.98
C GLY A 84 -13.14 6.94 -7.13
N ILE A 85 -11.94 6.96 -7.73
CA ILE A 85 -10.75 7.58 -7.14
C ILE A 85 -10.86 9.08 -7.48
N THR A 86 -11.01 9.94 -6.48
CA THR A 86 -10.97 11.40 -6.68
C THR A 86 -9.54 11.91 -6.55
#